data_AF-Q7YXD7-F1
#
_entry.id   AF-Q7YXD7-F1
#
_cell.length_a   1.000
_cell.length_b   1.000
_cell.length_c   1.000
_cell.angle_alpha   90.00
_cell.angle_beta   90.00
_cell.angle_gamma   90.00
#
_symmetry.space_group_name_H-M   'P 1'
#
loop_
_entity.id
_entity.type
_entity.pdbx_description
1 polymer ?
#
loop_
_entity_poly.entity_id
_entity_poly.type
_entity_poly.pdbx_seq_one_letter_code
_entity_poly.pdbx_strand_id
1 'polypeptide(L)'
;MKYLIVLCLVIAVALAKPQNLLEKLLQKPDVDTCATAKDLGPNCVNWARNGFCTNCQWTCAQRKHYCERTCGFCHPDYVCNEQCLTQAPRIMKELSKEEIEMLNRQ
;
A
#
# COMPACT_ATOMS: atom_id res chain seq x y z
N MET A 1 -26.78 -31.93 40.55
CA MET A 1 -27.49 -30.88 39.78
C MET A 1 -26.94 -29.48 40.05
N LYS A 2 -26.95 -29.00 41.31
CA LYS A 2 -26.47 -27.63 41.63
C LYS A 2 -25.01 -27.39 41.23
N TYR A 3 -24.14 -28.37 41.45
CA TYR A 3 -22.73 -28.30 41.02
C TYR A 3 -22.56 -28.22 39.51
N LEU A 4 -23.42 -28.88 38.73
CA LEU A 4 -23.34 -28.82 37.26
C LEU A 4 -23.70 -27.42 36.73
N ILE A 5 -24.73 -26.80 37.31
CA ILE A 5 -25.13 -25.43 36.94
C ILE A 5 -24.01 -24.44 37.27
N VAL A 6 -23.41 -24.54 38.46
CA VAL A 6 -22.28 -23.69 38.86
C VAL A 6 -21.09 -23.89 37.92
N LEU A 7 -20.79 -25.14 37.56
CA LEU A 7 -19.68 -25.47 36.67
C LEU A 7 -19.94 -24.96 35.24
N CYS A 8 -21.17 -25.05 34.74
CA CYS A 8 -21.58 -24.45 33.46
C CYS A 8 -21.45 -22.92 33.45
N LEU A 9 -21.85 -22.23 34.52
CA LEU A 9 -21.73 -20.77 34.61
C LEU A 9 -20.27 -20.32 34.64
N VAL A 10 -19.41 -21.04 35.37
CA VAL A 10 -17.96 -20.77 35.42
C VAL A 10 -17.32 -20.96 34.04
N ILE A 11 -17.68 -22.03 33.32
CA ILE A 11 -17.20 -22.26 31.95
C ILE A 11 -17.67 -21.14 31.01
N ALA A 12 -18.94 -20.73 31.09
CA ALA A 12 -19.47 -19.66 30.23
C ALA A 12 -18.75 -18.32 30.43
N VAL A 13 -18.45 -17.95 31.69
CA VAL A 13 -17.68 -16.74 32.00
C VAL A 13 -16.23 -16.86 31.52
N ALA A 14 -15.59 -18.02 31.67
CA ALA A 14 -14.24 -18.25 31.15
C ALA A 14 -14.15 -18.20 29.61
N LEU A 15 -15.23 -18.57 28.92
CA LEU A 15 -15.34 -18.54 27.47
C LEU A 15 -15.80 -17.18 26.90
N ALA A 16 -16.15 -16.20 27.75
CA ALA A 16 -16.40 -14.83 27.32
C ALA A 16 -15.07 -14.20 26.86
N LYS A 17 -14.76 -14.45 25.58
CA LYS A 17 -13.52 -14.13 24.90
C LYS A 17 -13.36 -12.59 24.81
N PRO A 18 -12.34 -11.97 25.43
CA PRO A 18 -12.08 -10.54 25.29
C PRO A 18 -11.33 -10.29 23.98
N GLN A 19 -12.06 -10.29 22.86
CA GLN A 19 -11.51 -9.99 21.53
C GLN A 19 -12.21 -8.76 20.97
N ASN A 20 -11.63 -7.58 21.22
CA ASN A 20 -11.95 -6.33 20.52
C ASN A 20 -10.81 -5.28 20.57
N LEU A 21 -9.64 -5.58 21.18
CA LEU A 21 -8.52 -4.62 21.23
C LEU A 21 -7.55 -4.80 20.05
N LEU A 22 -7.28 -6.04 19.63
CA LEU A 22 -6.45 -6.29 18.45
C LEU A 22 -7.11 -5.73 17.18
N GLU A 23 -8.42 -5.91 16.98
CA GLU A 23 -9.12 -5.32 15.82
C GLU A 23 -9.06 -3.80 15.80
N LYS A 24 -9.12 -3.14 16.97
CA LYS A 24 -8.94 -1.68 17.06
C LYS A 24 -7.52 -1.21 16.74
N LEU A 25 -6.51 -2.02 17.07
CA LEU A 25 -5.12 -1.73 16.69
C LEU A 25 -4.83 -2.08 15.23
N LEU A 26 -5.52 -3.09 14.68
CA LEU A 26 -5.43 -3.47 13.27
C LEU A 26 -6.29 -2.58 12.36
N GLN A 27 -7.27 -1.86 12.90
CA GLN A 27 -7.79 -0.64 12.30
C GLN A 27 -6.68 0.39 12.32
N LYS A 28 -5.70 0.20 11.42
CA LYS A 28 -4.98 1.30 10.80
C LYS A 28 -6.04 2.33 10.50
N PRO A 29 -6.00 3.51 11.14
CA PRO A 29 -7.02 4.49 10.90
C PRO A 29 -7.04 4.70 9.39
N ASP A 30 -8.21 4.53 8.79
CA ASP A 30 -8.51 4.98 7.43
C ASP A 30 -8.43 6.51 7.47
N VAL A 31 -7.21 7.00 7.65
CA VAL A 31 -6.86 8.38 7.39
C VAL A 31 -6.67 8.37 5.89
N ASP A 32 -7.71 8.80 5.18
CA ASP A 32 -7.58 9.24 3.80
C ASP A 32 -6.45 10.27 3.77
N THR A 33 -5.25 9.80 3.45
CA THR A 33 -4.04 10.61 3.52
C THR A 33 -4.06 11.70 2.45
N CYS A 34 -4.97 11.56 1.49
CA CYS A 34 -5.20 12.48 0.40
C CYS A 34 -6.44 13.36 0.61
N ALA A 35 -7.09 13.31 1.78
CA ALA A 35 -8.29 14.10 2.07
C ALA A 35 -8.09 15.62 1.87
N THR A 36 -6.88 16.11 2.15
CA THR A 36 -6.51 17.52 1.96
C THR A 36 -5.77 17.79 0.65
N ALA A 37 -5.38 16.75 -0.09
CA ALA A 37 -4.62 16.88 -1.32
C ALA A 37 -5.51 17.44 -2.43
N LYS A 38 -4.96 18.33 -3.27
CA LYS A 38 -5.70 18.96 -4.36
C LYS A 38 -4.90 18.91 -5.66
N ASP A 39 -5.62 18.79 -6.75
CA ASP A 39 -5.06 18.98 -8.08
C ASP A 39 -5.08 20.47 -8.39
N LEU A 40 -3.91 21.05 -8.66
CA LEU A 40 -3.77 22.44 -9.10
C LEU A 40 -3.74 22.55 -10.63
N GLY A 41 -3.43 21.45 -11.31
CA GLY A 41 -3.41 21.36 -12.77
C GLY A 41 -4.81 21.35 -13.37
N PRO A 42 -5.07 22.09 -14.46
CA PRO A 42 -6.38 22.17 -15.11
C PRO A 42 -6.90 20.84 -15.67
N ASN A 43 -6.04 19.85 -15.88
CA ASN A 43 -6.43 18.62 -16.58
C ASN A 43 -5.71 17.35 -16.06
N CYS A 44 -5.51 17.27 -14.75
CA CYS A 44 -4.73 16.19 -14.12
C CYS A 44 -5.22 14.79 -14.47
N VAL A 45 -6.53 14.54 -14.59
CA VAL A 45 -7.07 13.23 -14.99
C VAL A 45 -6.57 12.80 -16.36
N ASN A 46 -6.60 13.71 -17.35
CA ASN A 46 -6.08 13.39 -18.68
C ASN A 46 -4.56 13.35 -18.70
N TRP A 47 -3.86 14.23 -17.97
CA TRP A 47 -2.41 14.20 -17.89
C TRP A 47 -1.89 12.91 -17.27
N ALA A 48 -2.50 12.47 -16.17
CA ALA A 48 -2.19 11.20 -15.53
C ALA A 48 -2.43 10.01 -16.48
N ARG A 49 -3.56 10.00 -17.19
CA ARG A 49 -3.84 9.00 -18.24
C ARG A 49 -2.75 8.98 -19.32
N ASN A 50 -2.17 10.14 -19.65
CA ASN A 50 -1.09 10.27 -20.63
C ASN A 50 0.32 10.17 -20.01
N GLY A 51 0.45 9.62 -18.80
CA GLY A 51 1.75 9.31 -18.19
C GLY A 51 2.40 10.43 -17.39
N PHE A 52 1.71 11.54 -17.11
CA PHE A 52 2.27 12.68 -16.35
C PHE A 52 2.84 12.27 -14.98
N CYS A 53 2.16 11.39 -14.25
CA CYS A 53 2.58 11.01 -12.90
C CYS A 53 3.96 10.32 -12.85
N THR A 54 4.39 9.73 -13.96
CA THR A 54 5.69 9.05 -14.11
C THR A 54 6.60 9.75 -15.13
N ASN A 55 6.17 10.87 -15.71
CA ASN A 55 6.95 11.59 -16.72
C ASN A 55 8.09 12.38 -16.06
N CYS A 56 9.29 11.87 -16.20
CA CYS A 56 10.56 12.45 -15.80
C CYS A 56 10.99 13.72 -16.56
N GLN A 57 10.29 14.13 -17.64
CA GLN A 57 10.45 15.49 -18.21
C GLN A 57 9.96 16.56 -17.22
N TRP A 58 9.09 16.18 -16.29
CA TRP A 58 8.63 16.99 -15.18
C TRP A 58 9.29 16.53 -13.90
N THR A 59 9.85 17.47 -13.15
CA THR A 59 10.44 17.15 -11.85
C THR A 59 9.39 16.57 -10.92
N CYS A 60 9.82 15.78 -9.94
CA CYS A 60 8.98 15.26 -8.87
C CYS A 60 8.21 16.38 -8.17
N ALA A 61 8.87 17.52 -7.95
CA ALA A 61 8.24 18.70 -7.37
C ALA A 61 7.12 19.27 -8.28
N GLN A 62 7.35 19.34 -9.60
CA GLN A 62 6.34 19.80 -10.57
C GLN A 62 5.16 18.83 -10.65
N ARG A 63 5.43 17.53 -10.75
CA ARG A 63 4.40 16.49 -10.77
C ARG A 63 3.54 16.56 -9.51
N LYS A 64 4.18 16.66 -8.34
CA LYS A 64 3.50 16.86 -7.05
C LYS A 64 2.68 18.13 -7.02
N HIS A 65 3.25 19.26 -7.44
CA HIS A 65 2.57 20.54 -7.42
C HIS A 65 1.29 20.54 -8.27
N TYR A 66 1.33 19.99 -9.49
CA TYR A 66 0.18 20.05 -10.38
C TYR A 66 -0.89 19.01 -10.03
N CYS A 67 -0.51 17.76 -9.78
CA CYS A 67 -1.47 16.66 -9.72
C CYS A 67 -1.28 15.79 -8.48
N GLU A 68 -1.14 16.42 -7.31
CA GLU A 68 -0.89 15.72 -6.03
C GLU A 68 -1.92 14.61 -5.77
N ARG A 69 -3.21 14.96 -5.86
CA ARG A 69 -4.31 14.04 -5.54
C ARG A 69 -4.50 13.00 -6.63
N THR A 70 -4.57 13.43 -7.90
CA THR A 70 -4.79 12.52 -9.03
C THR A 70 -3.66 11.48 -9.15
N CYS A 71 -2.41 11.88 -8.90
CA CYS A 71 -1.27 10.96 -8.96
C CYS A 71 -0.96 10.27 -7.62
N GLY A 72 -1.68 10.58 -6.54
CA GLY A 72 -1.47 9.96 -5.23
C GLY A 72 -0.17 10.38 -4.51
N PHE A 73 0.40 11.54 -4.83
CA PHE A 73 1.66 12.03 -4.24
C PHE A 73 1.52 12.54 -2.79
N CYS A 74 0.29 12.53 -2.29
CA CYS A 74 -0.07 12.77 -0.89
C CYS A 74 0.25 11.58 0.02
N HIS A 75 0.35 10.37 -0.54
CA HIS A 75 0.66 9.17 0.24
C HIS A 75 2.10 9.20 0.81
N PRO A 76 2.30 8.86 2.09
CA PRO A 76 3.63 8.92 2.72
C PRO A 76 4.57 7.84 2.20
N ASP A 77 4.04 6.76 1.63
CA ASP A 77 4.76 5.70 0.93
C ASP A 77 5.13 6.05 -0.51
N TYR A 78 4.61 7.17 -1.05
CA TYR A 78 4.98 7.61 -2.39
C TYR A 78 6.44 8.10 -2.43
N VAL A 79 7.30 7.32 -3.10
CA VAL A 79 8.67 7.70 -3.40
C VAL A 79 8.77 8.07 -4.88
N CYS A 80 9.02 9.34 -5.16
CA CYS A 80 9.20 9.79 -6.52
C CYS A 80 10.59 9.42 -7.06
N ASN A 81 10.64 9.02 -8.34
CA ASN A 81 11.88 8.90 -9.08
C ASN A 81 11.97 10.00 -10.15
N GLU A 82 13.03 10.81 -10.13
CA GLU A 82 13.34 11.81 -11.16
C GLU A 82 13.89 11.21 -12.46
N GLN A 83 14.38 9.97 -12.40
CA GLN A 83 15.03 9.32 -13.52
C GLN A 83 14.00 8.67 -14.45
N CYS A 84 14.06 9.03 -15.73
CA CYS A 84 13.52 8.20 -16.80
C CYS A 84 14.34 6.91 -16.80
N LEU A 85 13.81 5.84 -16.22
CA LEU A 85 14.48 4.56 -16.30
C LEU A 85 14.34 4.02 -17.73
N THR A 86 15.24 4.44 -18.63
CA THR A 86 15.57 3.64 -19.83
C THR A 86 16.25 2.33 -19.47
N GLN A 87 16.49 2.07 -18.19
CA GLN A 87 16.67 0.74 -17.64
C GLN A 87 15.78 0.67 -16.40
N ALA A 88 14.64 -0.02 -16.49
CA ALA A 88 13.90 -0.42 -15.29
C ALA A 88 14.91 -0.88 -14.22
N PRO A 89 14.73 -0.58 -12.93
CA PRO A 89 15.68 -1.01 -11.93
C PRO A 89 15.53 -2.52 -11.85
N ARG A 90 16.32 -3.23 -12.66
CA ARG A 90 16.48 -4.66 -12.58
C ARG A 90 17.25 -4.90 -11.28
N ILE A 91 16.51 -4.97 -10.18
CA ILE A 91 16.68 -6.11 -9.28
C ILE A 91 15.88 -7.30 -9.88
N MET A 92 15.91 -7.47 -11.19
CA MET A 92 15.97 -8.82 -11.72
C MET A 92 17.38 -9.23 -11.35
N LYS A 93 17.53 -10.05 -10.31
CA LYS A 93 18.73 -10.89 -10.22
C LYS A 93 18.89 -11.47 -11.61
N GLU A 94 19.99 -11.15 -12.29
CA GLU A 94 20.40 -11.92 -13.47
C GLU A 94 20.31 -13.37 -13.01
N LEU A 95 19.34 -14.12 -13.55
CA LEU A 95 19.07 -15.47 -13.07
C LEU A 95 20.39 -16.23 -13.21
N SER A 96 20.90 -16.79 -12.12
CA SER A 96 22.23 -17.39 -12.17
C SER A 96 22.21 -18.52 -13.20
N LYS A 97 23.35 -18.83 -13.82
CA LYS A 97 23.42 -19.92 -14.80
C LYS A 97 22.88 -21.25 -14.21
N GLU A 98 23.00 -21.41 -12.90
CA GLU A 98 22.48 -22.57 -12.15
C GLU A 98 20.94 -22.58 -12.12
N GLU A 99 20.30 -21.43 -11.86
CA GLU A 99 18.83 -21.30 -11.88
C GLU A 99 18.25 -21.53 -13.29
N ILE A 100 18.94 -21.05 -14.34
CA ILE A 100 18.56 -21.30 -15.75
C ILE A 100 18.67 -22.80 -16.08
N GLU A 101 19.77 -23.44 -15.66
CA GLU A 101 19.99 -24.87 -15.87
C GLU A 101 18.99 -25.74 -15.08
N MET A 102 18.54 -25.28 -13.91
CA MET A 102 17.48 -25.94 -13.16
C MET A 102 16.13 -25.88 -13.87
N LEU A 103 15.78 -24.75 -14.50
CA LEU A 103 14.54 -24.60 -15.27
C LEU A 103 14.53 -25.47 -16.53
N ASN A 104 15.66 -25.59 -17.23
CA ASN A 104 15.75 -26.41 -18.45
C ASN A 104 15.66 -27.92 -18.20
N ARG A 105 15.76 -28.37 -16.93
CA ARG A 105 15.60 -29.78 -16.55
C ARG A 105 14.17 -30.18 -16.20
N GLN A 106 13.22 -29.24 -16.17
CA GLN A 106 11.78 -29.54 -15.97
C GLN A 106 11.10 -29.85 -17.29
#